data_AF-A0A4U6V7C0-F1
#
_entry.id   AF-A0A4U6V7C0-F1
#
_cell.length_a   1.000
_cell.length_b   1.000
_cell.length_c   1.000
_cell.angle_alpha   90.00
_cell.angle_beta   90.00
_cell.angle_gamma   90.00
#
_symmetry.space_group_name_H-M   'P 1'
#
loop_
_entity.id
_entity.type
_entity.pdbx_description
1 polymer ?
#
loop_
_entity_poly.entity_id
_entity_poly.type
_entity_poly.pdbx_seq_one_letter_code
_entity_poly.pdbx_strand_id
1 'polypeptide(L)'
;MVQKKKKATASAKLRKPPKREAEKKLGKKADMTEFRAQLDSLGLKIVEVNADGNCFFRALGDQLEGSEEEHMKYRAMVVEYIAKHREDFEPFIEDEVPFEEYCDSMLKDGTWAGHMELQAASLLMRRNICIHMLNSPRWYINNFSGREAANMIHLSYHHGEHYNSVRLREDPCQGPAMQVLIKTDANISSTNNNAQTKAKDPKKSSHRSTYDQESVKLVMAGTGCSDAAIAEHVLGEMDGDVDAAIEYMIAEQFAMGANDAEGDPYTDYALDVPHIHP
;
A
#
# COMPACT_ATOMS: atom_id res chain seq x y z
N MET A 1 -68.85 37.44 -27.71
CA MET A 1 -69.68 36.65 -26.76
C MET A 1 -69.68 35.21 -27.30
N VAL A 2 -69.25 34.14 -26.63
CA VAL A 2 -69.18 33.77 -25.22
C VAL A 2 -67.99 32.82 -25.01
N GLN A 3 -67.33 32.96 -23.87
CA GLN A 3 -66.22 32.15 -23.35
C GLN A 3 -66.63 30.70 -23.08
N LYS A 4 -65.74 29.74 -23.33
CA LYS A 4 -65.74 28.43 -22.66
C LYS A 4 -64.43 28.24 -21.90
N LYS A 5 -64.53 28.32 -20.56
CA LYS A 5 -63.51 27.91 -19.58
C LYS A 5 -63.53 26.40 -19.36
N LYS A 6 -62.38 25.89 -18.90
CA LYS A 6 -62.05 24.65 -18.13
C LYS A 6 -61.00 23.83 -18.90
N LYS A 7 -59.90 23.33 -18.32
CA LYS A 7 -59.49 23.13 -16.92
C LYS A 7 -57.96 23.07 -16.92
N ALA A 8 -57.30 23.75 -15.97
CA ALA A 8 -55.88 23.57 -15.72
C ALA A 8 -55.65 22.25 -14.95
N THR A 9 -54.76 21.41 -15.44
CA THR A 9 -54.23 20.25 -14.74
C THR A 9 -52.84 20.57 -14.20
N ALA A 10 -52.71 20.53 -12.89
CA ALA A 10 -51.43 20.55 -12.18
C ALA A 10 -50.94 19.10 -12.00
N SER A 11 -49.69 18.81 -12.37
CA SER A 11 -48.85 17.70 -11.87
C SER A 11 -47.52 17.73 -12.65
N ALA A 12 -46.31 17.50 -12.14
CA ALA A 12 -45.76 17.39 -10.79
C ALA A 12 -44.27 17.76 -10.95
N LYS A 13 -43.71 18.59 -10.05
CA LYS A 13 -42.26 18.79 -9.98
C LYS A 13 -41.62 17.48 -9.52
N LEU A 14 -40.89 16.78 -10.39
CA LEU A 14 -39.96 15.75 -9.96
C LEU A 14 -38.92 16.41 -9.04
N ARG A 15 -38.96 16.05 -7.74
CA ARG A 15 -37.88 16.34 -6.79
C ARG A 15 -36.64 15.58 -7.28
N LYS A 16 -35.57 16.32 -7.59
CA LYS A 16 -34.23 15.73 -7.69
C LYS A 16 -33.90 15.07 -6.33
N PRO A 17 -33.43 13.82 -6.27
CA PRO A 17 -32.94 13.24 -5.03
C PRO A 17 -31.65 13.97 -4.62
N PRO A 18 -31.50 14.43 -3.36
CA PRO A 18 -30.25 15.01 -2.90
C PRO A 18 -29.36 13.94 -2.23
N LYS A 19 -28.03 14.17 -2.31
CA LYS A 19 -26.94 13.58 -1.49
C LYS A 19 -26.41 12.19 -1.84
N ARG A 20 -25.51 12.11 -2.83
CA ARG A 20 -24.44 11.08 -2.88
C ARG A 20 -23.03 11.68 -2.74
N GLU A 21 -22.82 12.93 -3.17
CA GLU A 21 -21.52 13.59 -3.09
C GLU A 21 -21.11 13.98 -1.67
N ALA A 22 -22.05 14.36 -0.81
CA ALA A 22 -21.76 14.76 0.56
C ALA A 22 -21.32 13.57 1.43
N GLU A 23 -21.89 12.39 1.19
CA GLU A 23 -21.56 11.15 1.90
C GLU A 23 -20.19 10.62 1.44
N LYS A 24 -19.90 10.63 0.13
CA LYS A 24 -18.57 10.27 -0.40
C LYS A 24 -17.47 11.22 0.12
N LYS A 25 -17.75 12.52 0.24
CA LYS A 25 -16.81 13.51 0.81
C LYS A 25 -16.60 13.32 2.31
N LEU A 26 -17.65 12.95 3.05
CA LEU A 26 -17.54 12.70 4.49
C LEU A 26 -16.74 11.42 4.78
N GLY A 27 -16.99 10.34 4.02
CA GLY A 27 -16.21 9.10 4.09
C GLY A 27 -14.73 9.32 3.78
N LYS A 28 -14.42 10.02 2.68
CA LYS A 28 -13.03 10.39 2.31
C LYS A 28 -12.32 11.19 3.41
N LYS A 29 -13.03 12.08 4.10
CA LYS A 29 -12.44 12.88 5.19
C LYS A 29 -12.20 12.06 6.46
N ALA A 30 -13.12 11.16 6.80
CA ALA A 30 -12.96 10.27 7.96
C ALA A 30 -11.78 9.31 7.77
N ASP A 31 -11.68 8.71 6.59
CA ASP A 31 -10.56 7.85 6.17
C ASP A 31 -9.22 8.59 6.30
N MET A 32 -9.11 9.81 5.73
CA MET A 32 -7.90 10.63 5.87
C MET A 32 -7.55 11.01 7.32
N THR A 33 -8.53 11.13 8.21
CA THR A 33 -8.27 11.37 9.64
C THR A 33 -7.74 10.12 10.32
N GLU A 34 -8.33 8.96 10.05
CA GLU A 34 -7.90 7.67 10.58
C GLU A 34 -6.50 7.31 10.09
N PHE A 35 -6.23 7.51 8.79
CA PHE A 35 -4.94 7.18 8.22
C PHE A 35 -3.83 8.12 8.73
N ARG A 36 -4.14 9.39 8.95
CA ARG A 36 -3.24 10.28 9.68
C ARG A 36 -2.95 9.77 11.08
N ALA A 37 -3.97 9.36 11.83
CA ALA A 37 -3.78 8.81 13.17
C ALA A 37 -2.89 7.54 13.16
N GLN A 38 -3.07 6.66 12.17
CA GLN A 38 -2.22 5.49 11.97
C GLN A 38 -0.75 5.90 11.75
N LEU A 39 -0.47 6.79 10.80
CA LEU A 39 0.89 7.25 10.52
C LEU A 39 1.49 8.06 11.67
N ASP A 40 0.65 8.83 12.36
CA ASP A 40 1.02 9.62 13.53
C ASP A 40 1.55 8.75 14.66
N SER A 41 0.97 7.55 14.86
CA SER A 41 1.44 6.57 15.84
C SER A 41 2.84 6.04 15.55
N LEU A 42 3.25 6.08 14.28
CA LEU A 42 4.59 5.71 13.79
C LEU A 42 5.57 6.90 13.77
N GLY A 43 5.14 8.07 14.25
CA GLY A 43 5.94 9.30 14.14
C GLY A 43 6.04 9.81 12.70
N LEU A 44 5.09 9.47 11.84
CA LEU A 44 5.03 9.88 10.45
C LEU A 44 3.88 10.87 10.21
N LYS A 45 3.92 11.57 9.09
CA LYS A 45 2.85 12.44 8.62
C LYS A 45 2.68 12.34 7.10
N ILE A 46 1.46 12.56 6.65
CA ILE A 46 1.14 12.70 5.22
C ILE A 46 1.42 14.14 4.80
N VAL A 47 2.20 14.30 3.74
CA VAL A 47 2.32 15.55 2.98
C VAL A 47 1.44 15.42 1.74
N GLU A 48 0.31 16.13 1.75
CA GLU A 48 -0.64 16.10 0.65
C GLU A 48 -0.05 16.79 -0.59
N VAL A 49 -0.13 16.11 -1.74
CA VAL A 49 0.17 16.65 -3.06
C VAL A 49 -1.11 16.82 -3.86
N ASN A 50 -1.06 17.57 -4.96
CA ASN A 50 -2.22 17.74 -5.83
C ASN A 50 -2.77 16.38 -6.31
N ALA A 51 -4.08 16.20 -6.17
CA ALA A 51 -4.80 14.98 -6.56
C ALA A 51 -5.16 14.97 -8.04
N ASP A 52 -4.13 14.90 -8.88
CA ASP A 52 -4.21 14.73 -10.33
C ASP A 52 -3.46 13.45 -10.75
N GLY A 53 -3.41 13.18 -12.05
CA GLY A 53 -2.68 12.04 -12.58
C GLY A 53 -1.15 12.13 -12.45
N ASN A 54 -0.62 13.19 -11.82
CA ASN A 54 0.79 13.35 -11.52
C ASN A 54 1.13 13.00 -10.07
N CYS A 55 0.15 12.60 -9.25
CA CYS A 55 0.31 12.43 -7.80
C CYS A 55 1.54 11.60 -7.40
N PHE A 56 1.84 10.50 -8.10
CA PHE A 56 3.05 9.71 -7.86
C PHE A 56 4.34 10.52 -8.05
N PHE A 57 4.50 11.19 -9.20
CA PHE A 57 5.68 11.99 -9.51
C PHE A 57 5.79 13.24 -8.62
N ARG A 58 4.65 13.81 -8.21
CA ARG A 58 4.59 14.90 -7.22
C ARG A 58 5.09 14.43 -5.86
N ALA A 59 4.62 13.28 -5.38
CA ALA A 59 5.06 12.69 -4.13
C ALA A 59 6.54 12.30 -4.17
N LEU A 60 7.04 11.83 -5.32
CA LEU A 60 8.45 11.57 -5.55
C LEU A 60 9.28 12.86 -5.47
N GLY A 61 8.81 13.95 -6.08
CA GLY A 61 9.44 15.27 -5.98
C GLY A 61 9.50 15.78 -4.55
N ASP A 62 8.42 15.64 -3.77
CA ASP A 62 8.45 15.97 -2.35
C ASP A 62 9.49 15.13 -1.60
N GLN A 63 9.50 13.81 -1.78
CA GLN A 63 10.44 12.92 -1.10
C GLN A 63 11.91 13.23 -1.41
N LEU A 64 12.22 13.66 -2.63
CA LEU A 64 13.59 13.88 -3.09
C LEU A 64 14.07 15.33 -2.94
N GLU A 65 13.17 16.32 -3.03
CA GLU A 65 13.53 17.74 -3.05
C GLU A 65 12.69 18.60 -2.09
N GLY A 66 11.63 18.06 -1.50
CA GLY A 66 10.72 18.79 -0.61
C GLY A 66 9.71 19.67 -1.34
N SER A 67 9.48 19.39 -2.63
CA SER A 67 8.54 20.15 -3.46
C SER A 67 7.88 19.26 -4.52
N GLU A 68 6.58 19.43 -4.74
CA GLU A 68 5.84 18.74 -5.81
C GLU A 68 5.99 19.37 -7.20
N GLU A 69 6.61 20.55 -7.30
CA GLU A 69 6.65 21.36 -8.53
C GLU A 69 7.43 20.69 -9.68
N GLU A 70 8.44 19.89 -9.34
CA GLU A 70 9.33 19.24 -10.31
C GLU A 70 8.77 17.89 -10.83
N HIS A 71 7.47 17.61 -10.67
CA HIS A 71 6.88 16.32 -11.05
C HIS A 71 7.13 15.93 -12.52
N MET A 72 7.14 16.88 -13.46
CA MET A 72 7.41 16.60 -14.87
C MET A 72 8.87 16.20 -15.14
N LYS A 73 9.82 16.76 -14.39
CA LYS A 73 11.23 16.33 -14.43
C LYS A 73 11.34 14.86 -14.03
N TYR A 74 10.71 14.49 -12.92
CA TYR A 74 10.71 13.10 -12.44
C TYR A 74 10.01 12.14 -13.40
N ARG A 75 8.87 12.55 -13.97
CA ARG A 75 8.19 11.79 -15.03
C ARG A 75 9.13 11.51 -16.21
N ALA A 76 9.76 12.55 -16.75
CA ALA A 76 10.67 12.41 -17.88
C ALA A 76 11.85 11.48 -17.57
N MET A 77 12.46 11.64 -16.38
CA MET A 77 13.57 10.80 -15.95
C MET A 77 13.17 9.31 -15.81
N VAL A 78 11.99 9.04 -15.23
CA VAL A 78 11.49 7.66 -15.08
C VAL A 78 11.17 7.04 -16.43
N VAL A 79 10.50 7.76 -17.33
CA VAL A 79 10.21 7.23 -18.69
C VAL A 79 11.49 7.02 -19.49
N GLU A 80 12.46 7.93 -19.39
CA GLU A 80 13.77 7.75 -20.03
C GLU A 80 14.50 6.52 -19.49
N TYR A 81 14.39 6.25 -18.19
CA TYR A 81 14.94 5.03 -17.61
C TYR A 81 14.27 3.78 -18.17
N ILE A 82 12.93 3.75 -18.24
CA ILE A 82 12.17 2.65 -18.85
C ILE A 82 12.61 2.43 -20.30
N ALA A 83 12.68 3.51 -21.10
CA ALA A 83 13.09 3.45 -22.50
C ALA A 83 14.51 2.88 -22.69
N LYS A 84 15.44 3.22 -21.80
CA LYS A 84 16.82 2.72 -21.83
C LYS A 84 16.95 1.25 -21.39
N HIS A 85 15.99 0.74 -20.65
CA HIS A 85 15.96 -0.63 -20.12
C HIS A 85 14.78 -1.41 -20.69
N ARG A 86 14.47 -1.19 -21.97
CA ARG A 86 13.29 -1.76 -22.65
C ARG A 86 13.09 -3.25 -22.37
N GLU A 87 14.15 -4.05 -22.44
CA GLU A 87 14.09 -5.50 -22.24
C GLU A 87 13.54 -5.90 -20.85
N ASP A 88 13.77 -5.05 -19.83
CA ASP A 88 13.32 -5.30 -18.46
C ASP A 88 11.86 -4.86 -18.24
N PHE A 89 11.32 -3.97 -19.08
CA PHE A 89 10.02 -3.31 -18.86
C PHE A 89 8.96 -3.67 -19.90
N GLU A 90 9.34 -3.87 -21.16
CA GLU A 90 8.43 -4.23 -22.25
C GLU A 90 7.56 -5.46 -21.96
N PRO A 91 8.05 -6.53 -21.28
CA PRO A 91 7.21 -7.68 -20.95
C PRO A 91 6.02 -7.39 -20.02
N PHE A 92 5.98 -6.21 -19.38
CA PHE A 92 4.91 -5.80 -18.48
C PHE A 92 3.92 -4.82 -19.12
N ILE A 93 4.15 -4.44 -20.38
CA ILE A 93 3.22 -3.62 -21.17
C ILE A 93 2.19 -4.54 -21.81
N GLU A 94 0.95 -4.06 -21.94
CA GLU A 94 -0.12 -4.79 -22.61
C GLU A 94 0.30 -5.15 -24.05
N ASP A 95 0.11 -6.41 -24.47
CA ASP A 95 0.57 -6.91 -25.78
C ASP A 95 0.06 -6.10 -26.99
N GLU A 96 -1.07 -5.40 -26.84
CA GLU A 96 -1.68 -4.57 -27.88
C GLU A 96 -1.09 -3.15 -27.97
N VAL A 97 -0.26 -2.74 -27.02
CA VAL A 97 0.33 -1.39 -26.94
C VAL A 97 1.81 -1.44 -27.32
N PRO A 98 2.23 -0.83 -28.45
CA PRO A 98 3.64 -0.71 -28.79
C PRO A 98 4.42 0.00 -27.68
N PHE A 99 5.64 -0.49 -27.38
CA PHE A 99 6.50 0.07 -26.33
C PHE A 99 6.68 1.59 -26.46
N GLU A 100 6.94 2.08 -27.67
CA GLU A 100 7.12 3.50 -27.95
C GLU A 100 5.84 4.31 -27.66
N GLU A 101 4.67 3.76 -27.99
CA GLU A 101 3.38 4.40 -27.70
C GLU A 101 3.12 4.47 -26.19
N TYR A 102 3.46 3.42 -25.46
CA TYR A 102 3.41 3.43 -24.00
C TYR A 102 4.31 4.54 -23.44
N CYS A 103 5.57 4.65 -23.89
CA CYS A 103 6.50 5.70 -23.43
C CYS A 103 5.96 7.11 -23.75
N ASP A 104 5.48 7.34 -24.97
CA ASP A 104 4.89 8.61 -25.37
C ASP A 104 3.64 8.95 -24.56
N SER A 105 2.83 7.95 -24.22
CA SER A 105 1.65 8.11 -23.36
C SER A 105 2.04 8.47 -21.94
N MET A 106 3.04 7.80 -21.37
CA MET A 106 3.52 8.04 -20.00
C MET A 106 4.21 9.41 -19.85
N LEU A 107 4.72 9.99 -20.93
CA LEU A 107 5.26 11.36 -20.93
C LEU A 107 4.17 12.45 -20.87
N LYS A 108 2.91 12.12 -21.20
CA LYS A 108 1.82 13.11 -21.17
C LYS A 108 1.51 13.52 -19.73
N ASP A 109 1.31 14.82 -19.55
CA ASP A 109 0.88 15.39 -18.28
C ASP A 109 -0.44 14.75 -17.81
N GLY A 110 -0.49 14.37 -16.54
CA GLY A 110 -1.66 13.72 -15.96
C GLY A 110 -1.86 12.24 -16.32
N THR A 111 -0.95 11.59 -17.05
CA THR A 111 -0.98 10.12 -17.20
C THR A 111 -0.61 9.45 -15.88
N TRP A 112 -1.46 8.54 -15.40
CA TRP A 112 -1.29 7.88 -14.10
C TRP A 112 -0.12 6.90 -14.14
N ALA A 113 0.67 6.91 -13.07
CA ALA A 113 1.72 5.93 -12.85
C ALA A 113 1.16 4.68 -12.16
N GLY A 114 1.67 3.52 -12.56
CA GLY A 114 1.44 2.22 -11.95
C GLY A 114 2.72 1.59 -11.40
N HIS A 115 2.64 0.30 -11.10
CA HIS A 115 3.74 -0.48 -10.50
C HIS A 115 5.05 -0.37 -11.30
N MET A 116 4.97 -0.32 -12.63
CA MET A 116 6.14 -0.27 -13.50
C MET A 116 6.94 1.03 -13.32
N GLU A 117 6.27 2.17 -13.23
CA GLU A 117 6.91 3.47 -12.97
C GLU A 117 7.47 3.55 -11.55
N LEU A 118 6.80 2.93 -10.56
CA LEU A 118 7.33 2.82 -9.21
C LEU A 118 8.62 1.97 -9.17
N GLN A 119 8.64 0.83 -9.88
CA GLN A 119 9.83 -0.03 -10.02
C GLN A 119 10.98 0.72 -10.69
N ALA A 120 10.70 1.40 -11.82
CA ALA A 120 11.68 2.20 -12.54
C ALA A 120 12.22 3.36 -11.68
N ALA A 121 11.34 4.08 -10.97
CA ALA A 121 11.75 5.15 -10.06
C ALA A 121 12.64 4.64 -8.93
N SER A 122 12.32 3.48 -8.35
CA SER A 122 13.13 2.85 -7.31
C SER A 122 14.55 2.57 -7.81
N LEU A 123 14.67 1.90 -8.96
CA LEU A 123 15.96 1.57 -9.58
C LEU A 123 16.76 2.82 -9.95
N LEU A 124 16.12 3.79 -10.60
CA LEU A 124 16.74 5.03 -11.05
C LEU A 124 17.27 5.88 -9.89
N MET A 125 16.47 6.02 -8.82
CA MET A 125 16.82 6.86 -7.66
C MET A 125 17.71 6.14 -6.65
N ARG A 126 17.95 4.84 -6.86
CA ARG A 126 18.63 3.94 -5.92
C ARG A 126 18.03 3.96 -4.52
N ARG A 127 16.70 3.85 -4.45
CA ARG A 127 15.94 3.84 -3.19
C ARG A 127 14.83 2.81 -3.27
N ASN A 128 14.67 2.01 -2.23
CA ASN A 128 13.46 1.22 -2.06
C ASN A 128 12.24 2.14 -1.89
N ILE A 129 11.04 1.61 -2.06
CA ILE A 129 9.78 2.35 -1.83
C ILE A 129 8.92 1.59 -0.83
N CYS A 130 8.43 2.26 0.21
CA CYS A 130 7.41 1.75 1.14
C CYS A 130 6.11 2.50 0.90
N ILE A 131 5.03 1.75 0.68
CA ILE A 131 3.69 2.26 0.47
C ILE A 131 2.85 1.90 1.69
N HIS A 132 2.43 2.93 2.42
CA HIS A 132 1.50 2.83 3.54
C HIS A 132 0.06 2.86 3.01
N MET A 133 -0.82 2.10 3.65
CA MET A 133 -2.26 2.08 3.38
C MET A 133 -3.04 2.03 4.70
N LEU A 134 -4.23 2.60 4.73
CA LEU A 134 -5.08 2.56 5.93
C LEU A 134 -5.47 1.10 6.23
N ASN A 135 -5.27 0.69 7.48
CA ASN A 135 -5.68 -0.62 8.03
C ASN A 135 -5.25 -1.81 7.15
N SER A 136 -4.12 -1.68 6.46
CA SER A 136 -3.60 -2.67 5.52
C SER A 136 -2.08 -2.81 5.68
N PRO A 137 -1.50 -3.99 5.40
CA PRO A 137 -0.06 -4.17 5.39
C PRO A 137 0.67 -3.18 4.49
N ARG A 138 1.90 -2.81 4.85
CA ARG A 138 2.76 -1.98 3.99
C ARG A 138 3.19 -2.78 2.77
N TRP A 139 3.23 -2.12 1.63
CA TRP A 139 3.76 -2.70 0.40
C TRP A 139 5.15 -2.15 0.10
N TYR A 140 6.01 -2.98 -0.50
CA TYR A 140 7.39 -2.60 -0.75
C TYR A 140 7.81 -2.86 -2.19
N ILE A 141 8.65 -1.95 -2.69
CA ILE A 141 9.54 -2.20 -3.81
C ILE A 141 10.96 -2.26 -3.25
N ASN A 142 11.52 -3.47 -3.23
CA ASN A 142 12.81 -3.77 -2.62
C ASN A 142 13.82 -4.19 -3.68
N ASN A 143 14.61 -3.23 -4.14
CA ASN A 143 15.71 -3.44 -5.10
C ASN A 143 17.09 -3.44 -4.43
N PHE A 144 17.18 -2.89 -3.20
CA PHE A 144 18.44 -2.67 -2.49
C PHE A 144 18.39 -3.27 -1.08
N SER A 145 19.55 -3.65 -0.55
CA SER A 145 19.73 -4.24 0.77
C SER A 145 20.85 -3.54 1.56
N GLY A 146 20.97 -3.83 2.86
CA GLY A 146 22.00 -3.28 3.72
C GLY A 146 21.92 -1.76 3.84
N ARG A 147 23.05 -1.05 3.71
CA ARG A 147 23.07 0.42 3.85
C ARG A 147 22.24 1.15 2.78
N GLU A 148 22.08 0.58 1.59
CA GLU A 148 21.30 1.21 0.52
C GLU A 148 19.78 1.11 0.77
N ALA A 149 19.33 0.09 1.51
CA ALA A 149 17.93 -0.06 1.90
C ALA A 149 17.46 1.03 2.88
N ALA A 150 18.40 1.68 3.57
CA ALA A 150 18.08 2.55 4.70
C ALA A 150 17.43 3.87 4.26
N ASN A 151 17.65 4.33 3.02
CA ASN A 151 17.12 5.61 2.51
C ASN A 151 15.92 5.39 1.60
N MET A 152 14.84 4.86 2.17
CA MET A 152 13.61 4.52 1.46
C MET A 152 12.76 5.76 1.15
N ILE A 153 11.99 5.69 0.05
CA ILE A 153 10.91 6.63 -0.26
C ILE A 153 9.65 6.12 0.41
N HIS A 154 8.95 6.97 1.17
CA HIS A 154 7.69 6.60 1.83
C HIS A 154 6.51 7.33 1.19
N LEU A 155 5.53 6.55 0.77
CA LEU A 155 4.30 7.01 0.14
C LEU A 155 3.10 6.53 0.93
N SER A 156 1.98 7.25 0.85
CA SER A 156 0.68 6.75 1.29
C SER A 156 -0.23 6.62 0.08
N TYR A 157 -0.95 5.50 0.00
CA TYR A 157 -1.86 5.21 -1.11
C TYR A 157 -3.31 5.22 -0.63
N HIS A 158 -4.16 5.94 -1.38
CA HIS A 158 -5.50 6.31 -0.96
C HIS A 158 -6.51 5.86 -2.01
N HIS A 159 -7.51 5.10 -1.59
CA HIS A 159 -8.70 4.76 -2.37
C HIS A 159 -8.44 4.16 -3.76
N GLY A 160 -7.28 3.52 -3.99
CA GLY A 160 -6.95 2.93 -5.29
C GLY A 160 -6.54 3.93 -6.37
N GLU A 161 -6.34 5.21 -6.06
CA GLU A 161 -6.18 6.24 -7.10
C GLU A 161 -5.11 7.29 -6.79
N HIS A 162 -4.75 7.52 -5.52
CA HIS A 162 -3.95 8.70 -5.16
C HIS A 162 -2.76 8.39 -4.26
N TYR A 163 -1.60 8.92 -4.62
CA TYR A 163 -0.40 8.90 -3.79
C TYR A 163 -0.16 10.24 -3.11
N ASN A 164 0.24 10.20 -1.84
CA ASN A 164 0.82 11.33 -1.14
C ASN A 164 2.22 10.95 -0.62
N SER A 165 3.04 11.96 -0.35
CA SER A 165 4.32 11.76 0.34
C SER A 165 4.09 11.46 1.83
N VAL A 166 4.95 10.63 2.43
CA VAL A 166 4.97 10.35 3.86
C VAL A 166 6.35 10.68 4.40
N ARG A 167 6.40 11.53 5.43
CA ARG A 167 7.66 11.98 6.04
C ARG A 167 7.62 11.78 7.55
N LEU A 168 8.77 11.93 8.21
CA LEU A 168 8.80 12.06 9.67
C LEU A 168 7.91 13.22 10.11
N ARG A 169 7.26 13.08 11.25
CA ARG A 169 6.39 14.09 11.85
C ARG A 169 7.13 15.41 12.04
N GLU A 170 8.36 15.33 12.52
CA GLU A 170 9.28 16.45 12.76
C GLU A 170 10.00 16.96 11.51
N ASP A 171 9.85 16.32 10.34
CA ASP A 171 10.50 16.75 9.11
C ASP A 171 10.03 18.18 8.74
N PRO A 172 10.94 19.13 8.50
CA PRO A 172 10.57 20.51 8.16
C PRO A 172 9.95 20.66 6.76
N CYS A 173 9.95 19.60 5.95
CA CYS A 173 9.57 19.59 4.52
C CYS A 173 10.40 20.59 3.70
N GLN A 174 11.66 20.79 4.09
CA GLN A 174 12.62 21.64 3.37
C GLN A 174 13.73 20.75 2.82
N GLY A 175 13.74 20.54 1.51
CA GLY A 175 14.69 19.63 0.87
C GLY A 175 14.28 18.16 0.96
N PRO A 176 15.21 17.23 0.70
CA PRO A 176 14.95 15.79 0.70
C PRO A 176 14.36 15.30 2.02
N ALA A 177 13.50 14.27 1.95
CA ALA A 177 12.91 13.63 3.12
C ALA A 177 13.99 13.11 4.08
N MET A 178 13.79 13.41 5.37
CA MET A 178 14.55 12.80 6.43
C MET A 178 14.34 11.29 6.41
N GLN A 179 15.41 10.56 6.70
CA GLN A 179 15.38 9.11 6.71
C GLN A 179 14.40 8.58 7.76
N VAL A 180 13.41 7.83 7.31
CA VAL A 180 12.48 7.11 8.19
C VAL A 180 13.11 5.76 8.55
N LEU A 181 13.21 5.48 9.85
CA LEU A 181 13.66 4.18 10.36
C LEU A 181 12.45 3.47 10.97
N ILE A 182 11.83 2.56 10.22
CA ILE A 182 10.77 1.72 10.76
C ILE A 182 11.44 0.50 11.39
N LYS A 183 11.22 0.29 12.70
CA LYS A 183 11.96 -0.69 13.51
C LYS A 183 11.83 -2.14 13.01
N THR A 184 10.75 -2.44 12.29
CA THR A 184 10.47 -3.73 11.63
C THR A 184 11.38 -4.05 10.43
N ASP A 185 11.95 -3.04 9.75
CA ASP A 185 12.69 -3.24 8.50
C ASP A 185 14.13 -3.76 8.73
N ALA A 186 14.63 -3.67 9.96
CA ALA A 186 15.93 -4.21 10.35
C ALA A 186 15.95 -5.76 10.36
N ASN A 187 14.80 -6.41 10.58
CA ASN A 187 14.69 -7.87 10.69
C ASN A 187 14.35 -8.57 9.36
N ILE A 188 13.69 -7.90 8.40
CA ILE A 188 13.49 -8.45 7.03
C ILE A 188 14.82 -8.62 6.29
N SER A 189 15.85 -7.84 6.68
CA SER A 189 17.21 -7.96 6.16
C SER A 189 17.92 -9.27 6.55
N SER A 190 17.38 -10.02 7.52
CA SER A 190 18.04 -11.18 8.14
C SER A 190 17.46 -12.53 7.72
N THR A 191 16.24 -12.59 7.19
CA THR A 191 15.49 -13.85 6.99
C THR A 191 15.56 -14.46 5.60
N ASN A 192 16.12 -13.78 4.58
CA ASN A 192 16.23 -14.34 3.23
C ASN A 192 17.56 -15.06 2.91
N ASN A 193 18.43 -15.26 3.90
CA ASN A 193 19.68 -16.01 3.72
C ASN A 193 19.83 -17.08 4.80
N ASN A 194 19.13 -18.20 4.68
CA ASN A 194 19.66 -19.52 5.07
C ASN A 194 18.74 -20.68 4.66
N ALA A 195 18.85 -21.10 3.41
CA ALA A 195 18.71 -22.52 3.09
C ALA A 195 20.04 -23.21 3.43
N GLN A 196 19.96 -24.24 4.29
CA GLN A 196 20.98 -25.25 4.62
C GLN A 196 22.21 -24.83 5.45
N THR A 197 22.24 -25.23 6.73
CA THR A 197 23.03 -26.39 7.20
C THR A 197 22.87 -26.71 8.72
N LYS A 198 22.44 -27.95 8.98
CA LYS A 198 22.59 -28.86 10.14
C LYS A 198 23.15 -28.39 11.52
N ALA A 199 22.30 -28.60 12.52
CA ALA A 199 22.47 -29.34 13.80
C ALA A 199 23.45 -28.87 14.90
N LYS A 200 22.90 -28.57 16.10
CA LYS A 200 23.19 -29.23 17.40
C LYS A 200 22.29 -28.72 18.54
N ASP A 201 21.92 -29.66 19.41
CA ASP A 201 20.91 -29.63 20.49
C ASP A 201 21.58 -29.40 21.90
N PRO A 202 20.89 -29.41 23.05
CA PRO A 202 20.44 -28.22 23.80
C PRO A 202 21.02 -28.10 25.24
N LYS A 203 21.08 -26.89 25.83
CA LYS A 203 21.17 -26.71 27.30
C LYS A 203 20.48 -25.43 27.85
N LYS A 204 19.28 -25.66 28.38
CA LYS A 204 18.56 -25.11 29.55
C LYS A 204 19.24 -24.02 30.43
N SER A 205 18.59 -22.85 30.55
CA SER A 205 18.46 -22.03 31.80
C SER A 205 17.30 -21.03 31.68
N SER A 206 16.11 -21.35 32.20
CA SER A 206 15.51 -20.83 33.46
C SER A 206 15.12 -19.32 33.47
N HIS A 207 13.83 -19.09 33.21
CA HIS A 207 12.93 -18.00 33.63
C HIS A 207 13.51 -16.74 34.30
N ARG A 208 13.35 -15.57 33.64
CA ARG A 208 12.44 -14.48 34.08
C ARG A 208 12.41 -13.30 33.09
N SER A 209 11.18 -12.84 32.79
CA SER A 209 10.81 -11.56 32.16
C SER A 209 11.00 -11.43 30.64
N THR A 210 10.17 -12.15 29.88
CA THR A 210 9.98 -11.98 28.44
C THR A 210 9.07 -10.78 28.18
N TYR A 211 9.69 -9.65 27.84
CA TYR A 211 9.07 -8.39 27.38
C TYR A 211 8.29 -7.56 28.43
N ASP A 212 8.30 -6.24 28.25
CA ASP A 212 7.62 -5.31 29.14
C ASP A 212 6.09 -5.40 28.96
N GLN A 213 5.36 -5.24 30.06
CA GLN A 213 3.91 -5.38 30.10
C GLN A 213 3.18 -4.35 29.22
N GLU A 214 3.83 -3.23 28.86
CA GLU A 214 3.29 -2.25 27.92
C GLU A 214 3.31 -2.75 26.47
N SER A 215 4.36 -3.46 26.05
CA SER A 215 4.46 -4.04 24.71
C SER A 215 3.36 -5.08 24.45
N VAL A 216 3.12 -5.96 25.42
CA VAL A 216 2.03 -6.96 25.36
C VAL A 216 0.67 -6.27 25.24
N LYS A 217 0.44 -5.19 26.01
CA LYS A 217 -0.81 -4.42 25.94
C LYS A 217 -0.99 -3.73 24.58
N LEU A 218 0.07 -3.19 23.99
CA LEU A 218 0.01 -2.55 22.67
C LEU A 218 -0.35 -3.57 21.58
N VAL A 219 0.25 -4.77 21.63
CA VAL A 219 -0.09 -5.86 20.69
C VAL A 219 -1.55 -6.31 20.87
N MET A 220 -2.00 -6.52 22.11
CA MET A 220 -3.39 -6.89 22.38
C MET A 220 -4.38 -5.81 21.92
N ALA A 221 -4.03 -4.52 22.09
CA ALA A 221 -4.87 -3.40 21.64
C ALA A 221 -4.93 -3.30 20.11
N GLY A 222 -3.80 -3.49 19.42
CA GLY A 222 -3.72 -3.43 17.95
C GLY A 222 -4.34 -4.62 17.24
N THR A 223 -4.38 -5.80 17.88
CA THR A 223 -4.88 -7.06 17.29
C THR A 223 -6.28 -7.46 17.75
N GLY A 224 -6.83 -6.78 18.77
CA GLY A 224 -8.05 -7.19 19.46
C GLY A 224 -7.92 -8.51 20.24
N CYS A 225 -6.72 -9.07 20.37
CA CYS A 225 -6.47 -10.32 21.09
C CYS A 225 -6.70 -10.14 22.60
N SER A 226 -7.53 -11.00 23.19
CA SER A 226 -7.81 -10.99 24.64
C SER A 226 -6.86 -11.90 25.44
N ASP A 227 -6.04 -12.71 24.76
CA ASP A 227 -5.10 -13.64 25.38
C ASP A 227 -3.69 -13.05 25.40
N ALA A 228 -3.26 -12.63 26.60
CA ALA A 228 -1.94 -12.06 26.81
C ALA A 228 -0.80 -13.06 26.55
N ALA A 229 -1.04 -14.37 26.71
CA ALA A 229 -0.03 -15.39 26.46
C ALA A 229 0.24 -15.56 24.96
N ILE A 230 -0.79 -15.41 24.11
CA ILE A 230 -0.63 -15.40 22.65
C ILE A 230 0.14 -14.15 22.22
N ALA A 231 -0.25 -12.98 22.73
CA ALA A 231 0.44 -11.73 22.42
C ALA A 231 1.91 -11.76 22.88
N GLU A 232 2.21 -12.31 24.07
CA GLU A 232 3.57 -12.48 24.57
C GLU A 232 4.37 -13.51 23.76
N HIS A 233 3.73 -14.60 23.33
CA HIS A 233 4.36 -15.60 22.48
C HIS A 233 4.74 -15.04 21.11
N VAL A 234 3.80 -14.37 20.44
CA VAL A 234 4.06 -13.74 19.13
C VAL A 234 5.07 -12.61 19.27
N LEU A 235 5.01 -11.81 20.33
CA LEU A 235 6.08 -10.86 20.64
C LEU A 235 7.44 -11.55 20.74
N GLY A 236 7.50 -12.72 21.38
CA GLY A 236 8.72 -13.53 21.42
C GLY A 236 9.19 -14.02 20.05
N GLU A 237 8.26 -14.47 19.20
CA GLU A 237 8.59 -14.89 17.83
C GLU A 237 9.02 -13.71 16.94
N MET A 238 8.58 -12.50 17.25
CA MET A 238 8.93 -11.25 16.56
C MET A 238 10.03 -10.46 17.28
N ASP A 239 10.84 -11.11 18.12
CA ASP A 239 11.97 -10.50 18.86
C ASP A 239 11.60 -9.26 19.72
N GLY A 240 10.35 -9.13 20.14
CA GLY A 240 9.82 -8.03 20.93
C GLY A 240 9.28 -6.85 20.12
N ASP A 241 9.19 -6.99 18.79
CA ASP A 241 8.63 -5.98 17.91
C ASP A 241 7.10 -5.97 17.99
N VAL A 242 6.55 -4.91 18.60
CA VAL A 242 5.11 -4.71 18.78
C VAL A 242 4.40 -4.58 17.43
N ASP A 243 5.00 -3.87 16.47
CA ASP A 243 4.36 -3.60 15.18
C ASP A 243 4.35 -4.85 14.29
N ALA A 244 5.47 -5.59 14.26
CA ALA A 244 5.52 -6.89 13.56
C ALA A 244 4.61 -7.93 14.21
N ALA A 245 4.52 -7.95 15.55
CA ALA A 245 3.60 -8.85 16.25
C ALA A 245 2.13 -8.51 15.95
N ILE A 246 1.78 -7.23 15.88
CA ILE A 246 0.42 -6.80 15.48
C ILE A 246 0.14 -7.24 14.04
N GLU A 247 1.06 -6.98 13.11
CA GLU A 247 0.92 -7.34 11.69
C GLU A 247 0.76 -8.85 11.50
N TYR A 248 1.60 -9.66 12.16
CA TYR A 248 1.53 -11.12 12.13
C TYR A 248 0.17 -11.64 12.63
N MET A 249 -0.28 -11.17 13.79
CA MET A 249 -1.53 -11.64 14.39
C MET A 249 -2.76 -11.24 13.58
N ILE A 250 -2.76 -10.04 12.98
CA ILE A 250 -3.85 -9.62 12.09
C ILE A 250 -3.87 -10.52 10.86
N ALA A 251 -2.72 -10.77 10.23
CA ALA A 251 -2.63 -11.64 9.05
C ALA A 251 -3.10 -13.08 9.36
N GLU A 252 -2.76 -13.61 10.52
CA GLU A 252 -3.16 -14.96 10.95
C GLU A 252 -4.67 -15.06 11.25
N GLN A 253 -5.26 -14.03 11.89
CA GLN A 253 -6.71 -13.96 12.12
C GLN A 253 -7.52 -13.96 10.81
N PHE A 254 -7.02 -13.29 9.76
CA PHE A 254 -7.63 -13.33 8.43
C PHE A 254 -7.46 -14.70 7.74
N ALA A 255 -6.34 -15.40 7.96
CA ALA A 255 -6.12 -16.74 7.43
C ALA A 255 -7.01 -17.80 8.10
N MET A 256 -7.28 -17.66 9.40
CA MET A 256 -8.16 -18.56 10.14
C MET A 256 -9.66 -18.31 9.88
N GLY A 257 -10.05 -17.07 9.55
CA GLY A 257 -11.44 -16.73 9.17
C GLY A 257 -11.86 -17.20 7.77
N ALA A 258 -10.92 -17.66 6.95
CA ALA A 258 -11.19 -18.16 5.59
C ALA A 258 -11.48 -19.68 5.52
N ASN A 259 -11.32 -20.42 6.62
CA ASN A 259 -11.51 -21.87 6.65
C ASN A 259 -12.92 -22.33 7.05
N ASP A 260 -13.85 -21.41 7.33
CA ASP A 260 -15.23 -21.73 7.73
C ASP A 260 -16.28 -21.44 6.62
N ALA A 261 -15.88 -21.53 5.35
CA ALA A 261 -16.79 -21.52 4.22
C ALA A 261 -16.60 -22.77 3.35
N GLU A 262 -17.12 -23.91 3.82
CA GLU A 262 -17.40 -25.05 2.95
C GLU A 262 -18.39 -24.62 1.86
N GLY A 263 -17.98 -24.80 0.60
CA GLY A 263 -18.85 -24.64 -0.56
C GLY A 263 -18.08 -24.32 -1.83
N ASP A 264 -17.20 -25.24 -2.27
CA ASP A 264 -16.62 -25.21 -3.62
C ASP A 264 -17.73 -25.53 -4.65
N PRO A 265 -18.12 -24.59 -5.55
CA PRO A 265 -19.10 -24.84 -6.59
C PRO A 265 -18.46 -25.05 -7.97
N TYR A 266 -17.17 -25.34 -8.09
CA TYR A 266 -16.48 -25.40 -9.39
C TYR A 266 -15.66 -26.69 -9.61
N THR A 267 -16.32 -27.84 -9.46
CA THR A 267 -15.81 -29.12 -9.99
C THR A 267 -16.90 -29.91 -10.72
N ASP A 268 -17.40 -29.38 -11.84
CA ASP A 268 -18.06 -30.23 -12.86
C ASP A 268 -18.03 -29.62 -14.25
N TYR A 269 -16.93 -29.82 -14.98
CA TYR A 269 -16.92 -29.84 -16.45
C TYR A 269 -15.83 -30.79 -16.94
N ALA A 270 -16.13 -32.09 -16.89
CA ALA A 270 -15.42 -33.08 -17.70
C ALA A 270 -16.40 -34.18 -18.10
N LEU A 271 -17.29 -33.87 -19.06
CA LEU A 271 -18.04 -34.87 -19.80
C LEU A 271 -17.43 -35.05 -21.20
N ASP A 272 -17.04 -36.30 -21.42
CA ASP A 272 -17.14 -37.09 -22.65
C ASP A 272 -16.20 -36.77 -23.82
N VAL A 273 -15.00 -37.37 -23.75
CA VAL A 273 -14.26 -37.82 -24.94
C VAL A 273 -14.56 -39.32 -25.16
N PRO A 274 -15.22 -39.72 -26.26
CA PRO A 274 -15.50 -41.13 -26.52
C PRO A 274 -14.22 -41.87 -26.93
N HIS A 275 -13.89 -42.91 -26.17
CA HIS A 275 -12.88 -43.91 -26.53
C HIS A 275 -13.25 -44.63 -27.82
N ILE A 276 -12.42 -44.49 -28.85
CA ILE A 276 -12.35 -45.39 -29.99
C ILE A 276 -11.01 -46.10 -29.91
N HIS A 277 -11.03 -47.42 -29.74
CA HIS A 277 -9.90 -48.29 -30.02
C HIS A 277 -10.43 -49.60 -30.66
N PRO A 278 -9.57 -50.29 -31.44
CA PRO A 278 -9.89 -50.89 -32.74
C PRO A 278 -10.67 -52.21 -32.70
#